data_AF-A0AAW5EKS6-F1
#
_entry.id   AF-A0AAW5EKS6-F1
#
_cell.length_a   1.000
_cell.length_b   1.000
_cell.length_c   1.000
_cell.angle_alpha   90.00
_cell.angle_beta   90.00
_cell.angle_gamma   90.00
#
_symmetry.space_group_name_H-M   'P 1'
#
loop_
_entity.id
_entity.type
_entity.pdbx_description
1 polymer ?
#
loop_
_entity_poly.entity_id
_entity_poly.type
_entity_poly.pdbx_seq_one_letter_code
_entity_poly.pdbx_strand_id
1 'polypeptide(L)'
;PMHKVLKDKEIVVVDDSLVRGTTSKKIISLLRAAGASKIHLAIACPEIKFPDTYGIDTPTFEELISANKNLEEVREYVEADSLSFLSIEELTQSIGDERKYSLISFDGDYFIK
;
A
#
# COMPACT_ATOMS: atom_id res chain seq x y z
N PRO A 1 12.32 -6.51 23.54
CA PRO A 1 12.52 -5.05 23.32
C PRO A 1 11.29 -4.37 22.68
N MET A 2 10.84 -4.82 21.50
CA MET A 2 9.63 -4.29 20.85
C MET A 2 8.37 -4.40 21.70
N HIS A 3 8.17 -5.52 22.40
CA HIS A 3 7.00 -5.70 23.27
C HIS A 3 6.82 -4.59 24.30
N LYS A 4 7.90 -4.13 24.95
CA LYS A 4 7.81 -3.04 25.93
C LYS A 4 7.35 -1.71 25.32
N VAL A 5 7.61 -1.51 24.03
CA VAL A 5 7.25 -0.27 23.31
C VAL A 5 5.83 -0.35 22.75
N LEU A 6 5.39 -1.53 22.33
CA LEU A 6 4.16 -1.73 21.57
C LEU A 6 2.99 -2.25 22.40
N LYS A 7 3.24 -2.85 23.57
CA LYS A 7 2.21 -3.44 24.41
C LYS A 7 1.05 -2.48 24.66
N ASP A 8 -0.15 -2.93 24.32
CA ASP A 8 -1.44 -2.25 24.48
C ASP A 8 -1.59 -0.95 23.68
N LYS A 9 -0.65 -0.64 22.78
CA LYS A 9 -0.68 0.59 21.97
C LYS A 9 -1.40 0.43 20.65
N GLU A 10 -2.14 1.48 20.30
CA GLU A 10 -2.65 1.75 18.97
C GLU A 10 -1.53 2.42 18.16
N ILE A 11 -1.18 1.84 17.01
CA ILE A 11 -0.06 2.28 16.18
C ILE A 11 -0.46 2.49 14.73
N VAL A 12 0.23 3.40 14.06
CA VAL A 12 0.18 3.58 12.61
C VAL A 12 1.48 3.05 12.01
N VAL A 13 1.37 2.17 11.02
CA VAL A 13 2.47 1.70 10.20
C VAL A 13 2.38 2.43 8.88
N VAL A 14 3.43 3.16 8.52
CA VAL A 14 3.53 3.83 7.23
C VAL A 14 4.49 3.03 6.35
N ASP A 15 4.03 2.66 5.17
CA ASP A 15 4.83 1.95 4.16
C ASP A 15 4.80 2.73 2.84
N ASP A 16 5.80 2.53 2.00
CA ASP A 16 5.90 3.26 0.73
C ASP A 16 4.84 2.82 -0.29
N SER A 17 4.55 1.51 -0.33
CA SER A 17 3.75 0.88 -1.37
C SER A 17 3.17 -0.45 -0.89
N LEU A 18 2.14 -0.94 -1.59
CA LEU A 18 1.53 -2.23 -1.31
C LEU A 18 1.25 -2.95 -2.64
N VAL A 19 2.12 -3.91 -2.97
CA VAL A 19 2.11 -4.61 -4.28
C VAL A 19 1.39 -5.95 -4.20
N ARG A 20 1.98 -6.93 -3.51
CA ARG A 20 1.41 -8.28 -3.29
C ARG A 20 0.77 -8.43 -1.90
N GLY A 21 1.00 -7.48 -1.00
CA GLY A 21 0.54 -7.48 0.40
C GLY A 21 1.24 -8.50 1.34
N THR A 22 2.01 -9.46 0.82
CA THR A 22 2.61 -10.54 1.64
C THR A 22 3.61 -10.02 2.68
N THR A 23 4.40 -8.99 2.35
CA THR A 23 5.33 -8.35 3.28
C THR A 23 4.59 -7.60 4.37
N SER A 24 3.64 -6.73 4.00
CA SER A 24 2.84 -5.95 4.94
C SER A 24 2.07 -6.84 5.91
N LYS A 25 1.47 -7.95 5.42
CA LYS A 25 0.83 -8.97 6.27
C LYS A 25 1.80 -9.52 7.32
N LYS A 26 3.01 -9.92 6.92
CA LYS A 26 4.03 -10.42 7.87
C LYS A 26 4.41 -9.36 8.91
N ILE A 27 4.58 -8.11 8.50
CA ILE A 27 4.90 -6.99 9.40
C ILE A 27 3.79 -6.81 10.43
N ILE A 28 2.53 -6.76 9.99
CA ILE A 28 1.38 -6.61 10.87
C ILE A 28 1.29 -7.79 11.85
N SER A 29 1.45 -9.03 11.39
CA SER A 29 1.43 -10.20 12.27
C SER A 29 2.55 -10.13 13.34
N LEU A 30 3.75 -9.66 12.98
CA LEU A 30 4.87 -9.48 13.92
C LEU A 30 4.57 -8.39 14.96
N LEU A 31 4.00 -7.26 14.55
CA LEU A 31 3.64 -6.16 15.45
C LEU A 31 2.50 -6.55 16.40
N ARG A 32 1.51 -7.29 15.90
CA ARG A 32 0.42 -7.84 16.72
C ARG A 32 0.94 -8.85 17.73
N ALA A 33 1.84 -9.75 17.32
CA ALA A 33 2.53 -10.68 18.22
C ALA A 33 3.41 -9.96 19.27
N ALA A 34 3.92 -8.77 18.94
CA ALA A 34 4.63 -7.92 19.88
C ALA A 34 3.69 -7.18 20.87
N GLY A 35 2.37 -7.27 20.72
CA GLY A 35 1.38 -6.77 21.67
C GLY A 35 0.71 -5.45 21.32
N ALA A 36 0.80 -4.98 20.06
CA ALA A 36 0.01 -3.83 19.61
C ALA A 36 -1.49 -4.13 19.71
N SER A 37 -2.29 -3.18 20.22
CA SER A 37 -3.73 -3.35 20.42
C SER A 37 -4.53 -3.09 19.14
N LYS A 38 -4.14 -2.06 18.38
CA LYS A 38 -4.63 -1.79 17.02
C LYS A 38 -3.50 -1.36 16.10
N ILE A 39 -3.60 -1.74 14.83
CA ILE A 39 -2.59 -1.49 13.81
C ILE A 39 -3.29 -0.89 12.59
N HIS A 40 -3.02 0.38 12.35
CA HIS A 40 -3.52 1.12 11.19
C HIS A 40 -2.42 1.16 10.12
N LEU A 41 -2.70 0.69 8.92
CA LEU A 41 -1.75 0.73 7.82
C LEU A 41 -2.05 1.94 6.92
N ALA A 42 -1.03 2.76 6.67
CA ALA A 42 -1.10 3.91 5.77
C ALA A 42 -0.05 3.78 4.68
N ILE A 43 -0.48 3.66 3.43
CA ILE A 43 0.40 3.50 2.27
C ILE A 43 0.63 4.86 1.62
N ALA A 44 1.89 5.27 1.51
CA ALA A 44 2.32 6.56 0.97
C ALA A 44 2.29 6.62 -0.57
N CYS A 45 1.45 5.79 -1.19
CA CYS A 45 1.30 5.63 -2.62
C CYS A 45 -0.17 5.25 -2.92
N PRO A 46 -0.71 5.62 -4.09
CA PRO A 46 -1.97 5.08 -4.56
C PRO A 46 -1.94 3.58 -4.72
N GLU A 47 -3.12 2.99 -4.82
CA GLU A 47 -3.27 1.58 -5.09
C GLU A 47 -2.61 1.19 -6.41
N ILE A 48 -1.65 0.25 -6.36
CA ILE A 48 -0.99 -0.29 -7.56
C ILE A 48 -1.93 -1.33 -8.18
N LYS A 49 -2.67 -0.91 -9.20
CA LYS A 49 -3.71 -1.69 -9.88
C LYS A 49 -3.26 -2.22 -11.24
N PHE A 50 -2.18 -1.67 -11.79
CA PHE A 50 -1.70 -2.00 -13.12
C PHE A 50 -0.18 -2.25 -13.10
N PRO A 51 0.31 -3.26 -13.85
CA PRO A 51 1.73 -3.46 -14.05
C PRO A 51 2.30 -2.32 -14.91
N ASP A 52 3.51 -1.91 -14.56
CA ASP A 52 4.31 -0.99 -15.36
C ASP A 52 4.88 -1.72 -16.59
N THR A 53 4.82 -1.07 -17.75
CA THR A 53 5.35 -1.57 -19.02
C THR A 53 6.45 -0.67 -19.58
N TYR A 54 6.92 0.30 -18.79
CA TYR A 54 7.85 1.36 -19.21
C TYR A 54 9.23 1.27 -18.54
N GLY A 55 9.47 0.22 -17.76
CA GLY A 55 10.82 -0.16 -17.32
C GLY A 55 10.95 -0.42 -15.82
N ILE A 56 9.85 -0.35 -15.06
CA ILE A 56 9.82 -0.78 -13.66
C ILE A 56 9.40 -2.25 -13.61
N ASP A 57 10.18 -3.08 -12.91
CA ASP A 57 9.83 -4.48 -12.68
C ASP A 57 8.65 -4.57 -11.70
N THR A 58 7.46 -4.80 -12.25
CA THR A 58 6.22 -4.97 -11.49
C THR A 58 5.62 -6.36 -11.72
N PRO A 59 4.99 -6.97 -10.68
CA PRO A 59 4.27 -8.23 -10.81
C PRO A 59 3.16 -8.20 -11.86
N THR A 60 2.66 -9.38 -12.25
CA THR A 60 1.52 -9.47 -13.18
C THR A 60 0.23 -8.96 -12.53
N PHE A 61 -0.79 -8.68 -13.35
CA PHE A 61 -2.11 -8.27 -12.85
C PHE A 61 -2.65 -9.21 -11.78
N GLU A 62 -2.53 -10.53 -11.96
CA GLU A 62 -3.01 -11.55 -11.02
C GLU A 62 -2.28 -11.53 -9.68
N GLU A 63 -1.04 -11.03 -9.66
CA GLU A 63 -0.22 -10.93 -8.44
C GLU A 63 -0.43 -9.60 -7.70
N LEU A 64 -0.95 -8.56 -8.37
CA LEU A 64 -1.26 -7.27 -7.76
C LEU A 64 -2.51 -7.39 -6.89
N ILE A 65 -2.36 -7.14 -5.59
CA ILE A 65 -3.47 -7.35 -4.66
C ILE A 65 -4.59 -6.33 -4.88
N SER A 66 -4.27 -5.06 -5.12
CA SER A 66 -5.24 -3.99 -5.39
C SER A 66 -5.88 -4.08 -6.79
N ALA A 67 -5.30 -4.86 -7.71
CA ALA A 67 -5.94 -5.15 -8.99
C ALA A 67 -7.10 -6.16 -8.86
N ASN A 68 -7.04 -7.03 -7.85
CA ASN A 68 -7.96 -8.18 -7.70
C ASN A 68 -8.82 -8.11 -6.43
N LYS A 69 -8.65 -7.09 -5.60
CA LYS A 69 -9.34 -6.92 -4.32
C LYS A 69 -9.76 -5.47 -4.13
N ASN A 70 -10.91 -5.28 -3.50
CA ASN A 70 -11.32 -3.97 -3.02
C ASN A 70 -10.59 -3.62 -1.70
N LEU A 71 -10.68 -2.35 -1.28
CA LEU A 71 -9.98 -1.83 -0.10
C LEU A 71 -10.21 -2.66 1.18
N GLU A 72 -11.44 -3.08 1.44
CA GLU A 72 -11.77 -3.88 2.63
C GLU A 72 -11.15 -5.28 2.56
N GLU A 73 -11.20 -5.92 1.39
CA GLU A 73 -10.56 -7.22 1.18
C GLU A 73 -9.03 -7.14 1.33
N VAL A 74 -8.41 -6.04 0.88
CA VAL A 74 -6.97 -5.79 1.09
C VAL A 74 -6.68 -5.59 2.58
N ARG A 75 -7.47 -4.77 3.28
CA ARG A 75 -7.34 -4.53 4.73
C ARG A 75 -7.41 -5.83 5.51
N GLU A 76 -8.39 -6.67 5.20
CA GLU A 76 -8.56 -7.99 5.82
C GLU A 76 -7.38 -8.92 5.50
N TYR A 77 -6.92 -8.95 4.24
CA TYR A 77 -5.79 -9.78 3.84
C TYR A 77 -4.52 -9.46 4.64
N VAL A 78 -4.21 -8.17 4.83
CA VAL A 78 -3.04 -7.73 5.59
C VAL A 78 -3.25 -7.76 7.11
N GLU A 79 -4.47 -8.03 7.58
CA GLU A 79 -4.84 -8.13 8.99
C GLU A 79 -4.74 -6.79 9.77
N ALA A 80 -4.93 -5.68 9.07
CA ALA A 80 -4.95 -4.33 9.65
C ALA A 80 -6.33 -3.96 10.23
N ASP A 81 -6.32 -3.12 11.26
CA ASP A 81 -7.54 -2.55 11.84
C ASP A 81 -8.12 -1.43 10.95
N SER A 82 -7.26 -0.67 10.27
CA SER A 82 -7.66 0.18 9.14
C SER A 82 -6.57 0.20 8.07
N LEU A 83 -6.95 0.54 6.84
CA LEU A 83 -6.05 0.69 5.71
C LEU A 83 -6.41 1.98 4.96
N SER A 84 -5.40 2.81 4.68
CA SER A 84 -5.53 3.96 3.79
C SER A 84 -4.42 3.99 2.76
N PHE A 85 -4.75 4.51 1.57
CA PHE A 85 -3.80 4.80 0.51
C PHE A 85 -3.81 6.30 0.25
N LEU A 86 -2.66 6.83 -0.16
CA LEU A 86 -2.59 8.16 -0.75
C LEU A 86 -3.43 8.19 -2.02
N SER A 87 -4.28 9.19 -2.23
CA SER A 87 -5.01 9.30 -3.49
C SER A 87 -4.09 9.73 -4.64
N ILE A 88 -4.47 9.43 -5.88
CA ILE A 88 -3.74 9.90 -7.07
C ILE A 88 -3.68 11.43 -7.07
N GLU A 89 -4.78 12.09 -6.70
CA GLU A 89 -4.85 13.55 -6.61
C GLU A 89 -3.85 14.11 -5.60
N GLU A 90 -3.85 13.60 -4.36
CA GLU A 90 -2.90 14.02 -3.32
C GLU A 90 -1.44 13.75 -3.72
N LEU A 91 -1.16 12.61 -4.38
CA LEU A 91 0.17 12.32 -4.91
C LEU A 91 0.57 13.41 -5.92
N THR A 92 -0.27 13.69 -6.91
CA THR A 92 0.03 14.70 -7.94
C THR A 92 0.22 16.09 -7.34
N GLN A 93 -0.58 16.48 -6.34
CA GLN A 93 -0.42 17.75 -5.62
C GLN A 93 0.90 17.80 -4.84
N SER A 94 1.37 16.67 -4.30
CA SER A 94 2.59 16.62 -3.47
C SER A 94 3.89 16.69 -4.27
N ILE A 95 3.91 16.18 -5.50
CA ILE A 95 5.11 16.12 -6.36
C ILE A 95 5.28 17.33 -7.28
N GLY A 96 4.28 18.23 -7.35
CA GLY A 96 4.29 19.41 -8.21
C GLY A 96 3.67 19.19 -9.60
N ASP A 97 3.39 20.28 -10.31
CA ASP A 97 2.72 20.29 -11.62
C ASP A 97 3.63 20.76 -12.78
N GLU A 98 4.92 20.98 -12.50
CA GLU A 98 5.90 21.43 -13.49
C GLU A 98 6.18 20.40 -14.60
N ARG A 99 5.80 19.14 -14.38
CA ARG A 99 5.96 18.03 -15.33
C ARG A 99 4.71 17.17 -15.34
N LYS A 100 4.52 16.44 -16.45
CA LYS A 100 3.55 15.35 -16.51
C LYS A 100 4.23 14.07 -16.03
N TYR A 101 3.71 13.50 -14.96
CA TYR A 101 4.17 12.24 -14.40
C TYR A 101 3.35 11.08 -14.98
N SER A 102 4.00 9.93 -15.19
CA SER A 102 3.28 8.70 -15.52
C SER A 102 2.54 8.22 -14.28
N LEU A 103 1.25 7.93 -14.42
CA LEU A 103 0.38 7.40 -13.37
C LEU A 103 -0.12 5.98 -13.69
N ILE A 104 0.47 5.37 -14.71
CA ILE A 104 0.09 4.09 -15.31
C ILE A 104 -0.21 3.00 -14.29
N SER A 105 0.63 2.85 -13.26
CA SER A 105 0.46 1.81 -12.24
C SER A 105 -0.80 2.00 -11.38
N PHE A 106 -1.39 3.19 -11.39
CA PHE A 106 -2.54 3.59 -10.59
C PHE A 106 -3.82 3.74 -11.43
N ASP A 107 -3.72 4.37 -12.61
CA ASP A 107 -4.88 4.71 -13.46
C ASP A 107 -5.01 3.85 -14.73
N GLY A 108 -3.96 3.14 -15.12
CA GLY A 108 -3.94 2.32 -16.32
C GLY A 108 -4.00 3.11 -17.63
N ASP A 109 -3.70 4.41 -17.63
CA ASP A 109 -3.66 5.21 -18.87
C ASP A 109 -2.31 5.02 -19.59
N TYR A 110 -2.20 3.91 -20.32
CA TYR A 110 -1.03 3.59 -21.14
C TYR A 110 -0.92 4.59 -22.31
N PHE A 111 0.03 5.51 -22.22
CA PHE A 111 0.27 6.51 -23.28
C PHE A 111 0.88 5.89 -24.56
N ILE A 112 1.59 4.77 -24.46
CA ILE A 112 1.94 3.89 -25.58
C ILE A 112 1.11 2.61 -25.44
N LYS A 113 0.23 2.37 -26.40
CA LYS A 113 -0.67 1.20 -26.47
C LYS A 113 -0.02 0.03 -27.20
#